data_AF-A0A9X1YQV9-F1
#
_entry.id   AF-A0A9X1YQV9-F1
#
_cell.length_a   1.000
_cell.length_b   1.000
_cell.length_c   1.000
_cell.angle_alpha   90.00
_cell.angle_beta   90.00
_cell.angle_gamma   90.00
#
_symmetry.space_group_name_H-M   'P 1'
#
loop_
_entity.id
_entity.type
_entity.pdbx_description
1 polymer ?
#
loop_
_entity_poly.entity_id
_entity_poly.type
_entity_poly.pdbx_seq_one_letter_code
_entity_poly.pdbx_strand_id
1 'polypeptide(L)'
;MATKQELEEQKLQLEIEALRRPNARNPTFWISVVTAAVAVAGVLAQSYISKYEVAKADYTVAKAQADAASAIEQRDRAGKELASIQSDEDTARQQVADLDAQRANLEARFGQLVKAVDSTPGGATTEVKVATKAAANAYYLVGVYSFGAPPQVMASFVAKLQEAGYSVIKAQALDKREPWLSPRTAVLYYDESAKPKAQWIAQTLHDAGAGEVAVDKGSGTGIPAGRAATSFRVHIIG
;
A
#
# COMPACT_ATOMS: atom_id res chain seq x y z
N MET A 1 -33.80 7.03 -106.43
CA MET A 1 -32.68 7.39 -105.55
C MET A 1 -32.85 8.85 -105.21
N ALA A 2 -33.04 9.19 -103.94
CA ALA A 2 -33.11 10.59 -103.52
C ALA A 2 -31.75 11.26 -103.70
N THR A 3 -31.74 12.50 -104.15
CA THR A 3 -30.51 13.29 -104.35
C THR A 3 -29.97 13.76 -102.99
N LYS A 4 -28.65 14.02 -102.92
CA LYS A 4 -28.00 14.47 -101.68
C LYS A 4 -28.63 15.75 -101.10
N GLN A 5 -29.14 16.63 -101.97
CA GLN A 5 -29.90 17.82 -101.59
C GLN A 5 -31.22 17.48 -100.89
N GLU A 6 -31.98 16.50 -101.37
CA GLU A 6 -33.24 16.09 -100.72
C GLU A 6 -33.01 15.51 -99.32
N LEU A 7 -31.89 14.81 -99.10
CA LEU A 7 -31.51 14.31 -97.77
C LEU A 7 -31.09 15.43 -96.81
N GLU A 8 -30.38 16.44 -97.31
CA GLU A 8 -30.01 17.62 -96.51
C GLU A 8 -31.24 18.46 -96.17
N GLU A 9 -32.16 18.66 -97.12
CA GLU A 9 -33.44 19.34 -96.87
C GLU A 9 -34.32 18.58 -95.87
N GLN A 10 -34.41 17.25 -95.98
CA GLN A 10 -35.14 16.43 -95.01
C GLN A 10 -34.52 16.51 -93.61
N LYS A 11 -33.18 16.52 -93.53
CA LYS A 11 -32.48 16.68 -92.26
C LYS A 11 -32.72 18.07 -91.65
N LEU A 12 -32.62 19.12 -92.44
CA LEU A 12 -32.90 20.50 -92.02
C LEU A 12 -34.36 20.67 -91.57
N GLN A 13 -35.32 20.05 -92.27
CA GLN A 13 -36.72 20.06 -91.85
C GLN A 13 -36.94 19.31 -90.53
N LEU A 14 -36.28 18.16 -90.34
CA LEU A 14 -36.34 17.42 -89.07
C LEU A 14 -35.69 18.19 -87.90
N GLU A 15 -34.60 18.90 -88.13
CA GLU A 15 -33.97 19.76 -87.11
C GLU A 15 -34.85 20.98 -86.76
N ILE A 16 -35.47 21.62 -87.76
CA ILE A 16 -36.42 22.73 -87.55
C ILE A 16 -37.68 22.24 -86.82
N GLU A 17 -38.21 21.07 -87.16
CA GLU A 17 -39.36 20.48 -86.50
C GLU A 17 -39.03 20.05 -85.06
N ALA A 18 -37.83 19.52 -84.82
CA ALA A 18 -37.33 19.19 -83.48
C ALA A 18 -37.19 20.43 -82.60
N LEU A 19 -36.75 21.57 -83.16
CA LEU A 19 -36.63 22.85 -82.45
C LEU A 19 -37.98 23.55 -82.21
N ARG A 20 -39.02 23.22 -82.99
CA ARG A 20 -40.39 23.76 -82.82
C ARG A 20 -41.20 23.04 -81.74
N ARG A 21 -40.76 21.87 -81.26
CA ARG A 21 -41.48 21.12 -80.22
C ARG A 21 -41.33 21.83 -78.87
N PRO A 22 -42.40 21.95 -78.07
CA PRO A 22 -42.34 22.57 -76.76
C PRO A 22 -41.29 21.85 -75.90
N ASN A 23 -40.44 22.62 -75.19
CA ASN A 23 -39.26 22.12 -74.46
C ASN A 23 -39.56 20.91 -73.56
N ALA A 24 -40.76 20.82 -72.99
CA ALA A 24 -41.22 19.70 -72.15
C ALA A 24 -41.34 18.34 -72.88
N ARG A 25 -41.33 18.31 -74.22
CA ARG A 25 -41.34 17.08 -75.04
C ARG A 25 -39.96 16.70 -75.57
N ASN A 26 -38.92 17.50 -75.29
CA ASN A 26 -37.55 17.19 -75.69
C ASN A 26 -36.87 16.37 -74.57
N PRO A 27 -36.43 15.12 -74.81
CA PRO A 27 -35.75 14.31 -73.80
C PRO A 27 -34.50 15.00 -73.23
N THR A 28 -33.81 15.82 -74.03
CA THR A 28 -32.63 16.57 -73.58
C THR A 28 -32.95 17.61 -72.49
N PHE A 29 -34.17 18.18 -72.50
CA PHE A 29 -34.63 19.10 -71.46
C PHE A 29 -34.83 18.38 -70.11
N TRP A 30 -35.39 17.17 -70.13
CA TRP A 30 -35.57 16.38 -68.90
C TRP A 30 -34.24 15.89 -68.33
N ILE A 31 -33.29 15.52 -69.20
CA ILE A 31 -31.94 15.13 -68.77
C ILE A 31 -31.27 16.29 -68.02
N SER A 32 -31.30 17.52 -68.56
CA SER A 32 -30.66 18.68 -67.91
C SER A 32 -31.32 19.06 -66.58
N VAL A 33 -32.66 18.97 -66.49
CA VAL A 33 -33.41 19.20 -65.23
C VAL A 33 -33.03 18.17 -64.17
N VAL A 34 -32.95 16.88 -64.53
CA VAL A 34 -32.55 15.82 -63.61
C VAL A 34 -31.10 16.02 -63.14
N THR A 35 -30.17 16.35 -64.05
CA THR A 35 -28.77 16.61 -63.68
C THR A 35 -28.65 17.81 -62.74
N ALA A 36 -29.38 18.90 -63.00
CA ALA A 36 -29.40 20.08 -62.12
C ALA A 36 -29.98 19.73 -60.74
N ALA A 37 -31.07 18.96 -60.67
CA ALA A 37 -31.66 18.52 -59.42
C ALA A 37 -30.70 17.63 -58.60
N VAL A 38 -30.00 16.70 -59.25
CA VAL A 38 -28.99 15.83 -58.61
C VAL A 38 -27.81 16.66 -58.09
N ALA A 39 -27.33 17.65 -58.87
CA ALA A 39 -26.25 18.53 -58.43
C ALA A 39 -26.65 19.37 -57.20
N VAL A 40 -27.85 19.96 -57.20
CA VAL A 40 -28.38 20.71 -56.06
C VAL A 40 -28.56 19.81 -54.84
N ALA A 41 -29.12 18.61 -55.02
CA ALA A 41 -29.26 17.63 -53.94
C ALA A 41 -27.90 17.22 -53.35
N GLY A 42 -26.88 17.03 -54.21
CA GLY A 42 -25.51 16.72 -53.79
C GLY A 42 -24.88 17.82 -52.95
N VAL A 43 -24.98 19.09 -53.37
CA VAL A 43 -24.44 20.24 -52.63
C VAL A 43 -25.14 20.42 -51.28
N LEU A 44 -26.47 20.25 -51.24
CA LEU A 44 -27.23 20.33 -49.99
C LEU A 44 -26.87 19.18 -49.03
N ALA A 45 -26.76 17.95 -49.53
CA ALA A 45 -26.34 16.80 -48.72
C ALA A 45 -24.93 17.00 -48.16
N GLN A 46 -23.98 17.47 -48.97
CA GLN A 46 -22.61 17.75 -48.56
C GLN A 46 -22.55 18.87 -47.50
N SER A 47 -23.37 19.91 -47.62
CA SER A 47 -23.47 20.98 -46.62
C SER A 47 -24.02 20.48 -45.27
N TYR A 48 -25.04 19.61 -45.29
CA TYR A 48 -25.60 19.01 -44.07
C TYR A 48 -24.60 18.08 -43.37
N ILE A 49 -23.90 17.24 -44.13
CA ILE A 49 -22.86 16.36 -43.59
C ILE A 49 -21.73 17.18 -42.97
N SER A 50 -21.27 18.24 -43.66
CA SER A 50 -20.22 19.13 -43.14
C SER A 50 -20.60 19.81 -41.83
N LYS A 51 -21.84 20.33 -41.70
CA LYS A 51 -22.31 20.92 -40.44
C LYS A 51 -22.37 19.89 -39.29
N TYR A 52 -22.78 18.66 -39.60
CA TYR A 52 -22.82 17.58 -38.62
C TYR A 52 -21.42 17.17 -38.15
N GLU A 53 -20.47 17.07 -39.08
CA GLU A 53 -19.07 16.77 -38.76
C GLU A 53 -18.43 17.86 -37.89
N VAL A 54 -18.67 19.14 -38.20
CA VAL A 54 -18.20 20.27 -37.38
C VAL A 54 -18.80 20.21 -35.97
N ALA A 55 -20.12 20.00 -35.85
CA ALA A 55 -20.77 19.89 -34.55
C ALA A 55 -20.25 18.71 -33.71
N LYS A 56 -19.93 17.58 -34.37
CA LYS A 56 -19.30 16.43 -33.72
C LYS A 56 -17.87 16.75 -33.28
N ALA A 57 -17.09 17.45 -34.11
CA ALA A 57 -15.73 17.88 -33.78
C ALA A 57 -15.75 18.83 -32.56
N ASP A 58 -16.62 19.84 -32.58
CA ASP A 58 -16.79 20.80 -31.48
C ASP A 58 -17.19 20.09 -30.19
N TYR A 59 -18.12 19.12 -30.26
CA TYR A 59 -18.49 18.28 -29.12
C TYR A 59 -17.30 17.47 -28.58
N THR A 60 -16.50 16.86 -29.46
CA THR A 60 -15.32 16.08 -29.03
C THR A 60 -14.25 16.97 -28.39
N VAL A 61 -14.03 18.18 -28.90
CA VAL A 61 -13.10 19.15 -28.31
C VAL A 61 -13.60 19.63 -26.96
N ALA A 62 -14.89 20.00 -26.86
CA ALA A 62 -15.50 20.41 -25.60
C ALA A 62 -15.44 19.28 -24.55
N LYS A 63 -15.70 18.04 -24.95
CA LYS A 63 -15.57 16.87 -24.08
C LYS A 63 -14.12 16.66 -23.63
N ALA A 64 -13.16 16.70 -24.55
CA ALA A 64 -11.74 16.56 -24.21
C ALA A 64 -11.24 17.67 -23.27
N GLN A 65 -11.73 18.91 -23.44
CA GLN A 65 -11.44 20.03 -22.54
C GLN A 65 -12.04 19.80 -21.15
N ALA A 66 -13.28 19.31 -21.06
CA ALA A 66 -13.92 18.99 -19.78
C ALA A 66 -13.21 17.82 -19.06
N ASP A 67 -12.84 16.78 -19.79
CA ASP A 67 -12.09 15.63 -19.27
C ASP A 67 -10.70 16.08 -18.77
N ALA A 68 -10.01 16.94 -19.52
CA ALA A 68 -8.73 17.52 -19.11
C ALA A 68 -8.85 18.40 -17.84
N ALA A 69 -9.88 19.23 -17.76
CA ALA A 69 -10.15 20.04 -16.57
C ALA A 69 -10.43 19.16 -15.34
N SER A 70 -11.24 18.11 -15.50
CA SER A 70 -11.50 17.15 -14.41
C SER A 70 -10.22 16.42 -13.97
N ALA A 71 -9.37 16.01 -14.90
CA ALA A 71 -8.10 15.37 -14.59
C ALA A 71 -7.13 16.31 -13.83
N ILE A 72 -7.09 17.60 -14.20
CA ILE A 72 -6.31 18.61 -13.49
C ILE A 72 -6.83 18.78 -12.06
N GLU A 73 -8.14 18.91 -11.86
CA GLU A 73 -8.72 19.00 -10.51
C GLU A 73 -8.41 17.76 -9.66
N GLN A 74 -8.51 16.56 -10.23
CA GLN A 74 -8.20 15.33 -9.53
C GLN A 74 -6.72 15.28 -9.13
N ARG A 75 -5.81 15.64 -10.04
CA ARG A 75 -4.38 15.73 -9.75
C ARG A 75 -4.10 16.73 -8.64
N ASP A 76 -4.74 17.90 -8.66
CA ASP A 76 -4.51 18.94 -7.66
C ASP A 76 -5.07 18.54 -6.29
N ARG A 77 -6.22 17.82 -6.24
CA ARG A 77 -6.72 17.21 -5.00
C ARG A 77 -5.77 16.15 -4.46
N ALA A 78 -5.33 15.23 -5.32
CA ALA A 78 -4.36 14.19 -4.94
C ALA A 78 -3.03 14.79 -4.46
N GLY A 79 -2.56 15.88 -5.09
CA GLY A 79 -1.36 16.59 -4.65
C GLY A 79 -1.50 17.22 -3.27
N LYS A 80 -2.66 17.80 -2.96
CA LYS A 80 -2.96 18.33 -1.60
C LYS A 80 -3.05 17.22 -0.56
N GLU A 81 -3.68 16.11 -0.89
CA GLU A 81 -3.79 14.95 0.01
C GLU A 81 -2.42 14.34 0.28
N LEU A 82 -1.58 14.18 -0.74
CA LEU A 82 -0.22 13.69 -0.60
C LEU A 82 0.63 14.60 0.30
N ALA A 83 0.52 15.93 0.13
CA ALA A 83 1.21 16.89 0.98
C ALA A 83 0.72 16.83 2.44
N SER A 84 -0.59 16.62 2.66
CA SER A 84 -1.15 16.43 4.01
C SER A 84 -0.61 15.15 4.66
N ILE A 85 -0.64 14.03 3.93
CA ILE A 85 -0.15 12.74 4.43
C ILE A 85 1.35 12.82 4.77
N GLN A 86 2.15 13.50 3.95
CA GLN A 86 3.57 13.71 4.23
C GLN A 86 3.78 14.53 5.51
N SER A 87 2.99 15.60 5.70
CA SER A 87 3.03 16.40 6.93
C SER A 87 2.62 15.59 8.17
N ASP A 88 1.61 14.73 8.03
CA ASP A 88 1.16 13.85 9.12
C ASP A 88 2.21 12.79 9.44
N GLU A 89 2.89 12.25 8.44
CA GLU A 89 3.99 11.30 8.62
C GLU A 89 5.17 11.93 9.35
N ASP A 90 5.57 13.14 8.96
CA ASP A 90 6.65 13.88 9.63
C ASP A 90 6.28 14.21 11.08
N THR A 91 5.03 14.61 11.33
CA THR A 91 4.52 14.85 12.69
C THR A 91 4.54 13.59 13.52
N ALA A 92 4.07 12.46 12.97
CA ALA A 92 4.09 11.17 13.66
C ALA A 92 5.52 10.71 13.97
N ARG A 93 6.47 10.92 13.04
CA ARG A 93 7.89 10.61 13.25
C ARG A 93 8.49 11.45 14.38
N GLN A 94 8.17 12.74 14.44
CA GLN A 94 8.60 13.59 15.56
C GLN A 94 8.01 13.12 16.89
N GLN A 95 6.72 12.78 16.93
CA GLN A 95 6.09 12.25 18.14
C GLN A 95 6.73 10.93 18.60
N VAL A 96 7.08 10.03 17.68
CA VAL A 96 7.78 8.79 18.01
C VAL A 96 9.16 9.10 18.61
N ALA A 97 9.93 10.01 18.01
CA ALA A 97 11.23 10.40 18.52
C ALA A 97 11.14 11.04 19.93
N ASP A 98 10.15 11.90 20.17
CA ASP A 98 9.91 12.52 21.47
C ASP A 98 9.50 11.49 22.53
N LEU A 99 8.63 10.54 22.17
CA LEU A 99 8.21 9.46 23.07
C LEU A 99 9.39 8.53 23.40
N ASP A 100 10.24 8.22 22.44
CA ASP A 100 11.45 7.43 22.66
C ASP A 100 12.44 8.17 23.58
N ALA A 101 12.60 9.48 23.42
CA ALA A 101 13.44 10.30 24.30
C ALA A 101 12.87 10.36 25.74
N GLN A 102 11.57 10.57 25.89
CA GLN A 102 10.90 10.56 27.20
C GLN A 102 11.05 9.20 27.88
N ARG A 103 10.88 8.12 27.11
CA ARG A 103 11.04 6.76 27.61
C ARG A 103 12.47 6.51 28.07
N ALA A 104 13.49 6.87 27.29
CA ALA A 104 14.89 6.72 27.68
C ALA A 104 15.21 7.50 28.96
N ASN A 105 14.65 8.70 29.13
CA ASN A 105 14.80 9.49 30.35
C ASN A 105 14.15 8.81 31.56
N LEU A 106 12.92 8.30 31.40
CA LEU A 106 12.22 7.54 32.44
C LEU A 106 12.97 6.26 32.82
N GLU A 107 13.48 5.52 31.85
CA GLU A 107 14.29 4.31 32.08
C GLU A 107 15.58 4.65 32.86
N ALA A 108 16.27 5.74 32.51
CA ALA A 108 17.45 6.20 33.24
C ALA A 108 17.12 6.60 34.70
N ARG A 109 16.04 7.36 34.91
CA ARG A 109 15.58 7.76 36.25
C ARG A 109 15.17 6.55 37.09
N PHE A 110 14.47 5.60 36.49
CA PHE A 110 14.07 4.38 37.17
C PHE A 110 15.29 3.55 37.57
N GLY A 111 16.28 3.41 36.68
CA GLY A 111 17.55 2.74 36.98
C GLY A 111 18.32 3.41 38.12
N GLN A 112 18.29 4.74 38.22
CA GLN A 112 18.87 5.47 39.36
C GLN A 112 18.11 5.19 40.66
N LEU A 113 16.78 5.15 40.62
CA LEU A 113 15.95 4.86 41.79
C LEU A 113 16.20 3.44 42.31
N VAL A 114 16.28 2.45 41.40
CA VAL A 114 16.61 1.06 41.75
C VAL A 114 17.97 0.98 42.44
N LYS A 115 19.00 1.61 41.87
CA LYS A 115 20.34 1.64 42.48
C LYS A 115 20.33 2.33 43.85
N ALA A 116 19.56 3.40 44.02
CA ALA A 116 19.44 4.11 45.30
C ALA A 116 18.77 3.23 46.36
N VAL A 117 17.72 2.49 46.01
CA VAL A 117 17.07 1.53 46.91
C VAL A 117 18.02 0.40 47.29
N ASP A 118 18.74 -0.17 46.32
CA ASP A 118 19.70 -1.26 46.57
C ASP A 118 20.88 -0.81 47.44
N SER A 119 21.31 0.45 47.29
CA SER A 119 22.46 1.03 48.00
C SER A 119 22.11 1.60 49.37
N THR A 120 20.83 1.66 49.77
CA THR A 120 20.41 2.19 51.08
C THR A 120 20.56 1.10 52.17
N PRO A 121 21.55 1.19 53.08
CA PRO A 121 21.73 0.20 54.13
C PRO A 121 20.67 0.43 55.23
N GLY A 122 19.87 -0.58 55.53
CA GLY A 122 18.94 -0.59 56.67
C GLY A 122 17.59 0.14 56.49
N GLY A 123 17.31 0.77 55.34
CA GLY A 123 16.10 1.59 55.15
C GLY A 123 14.94 0.97 54.34
N ALA A 124 15.22 0.07 53.40
CA ALA A 124 14.19 -0.57 52.59
C ALA A 124 13.80 -1.93 53.17
N THR A 125 12.51 -2.15 53.43
CA THR A 125 11.99 -3.47 53.81
C THR A 125 12.29 -4.48 52.70
N THR A 126 12.36 -5.78 53.04
CA THR A 126 12.55 -6.84 52.05
C THR A 126 11.50 -6.76 50.93
N GLU A 127 10.27 -6.39 51.27
CA GLU A 127 9.18 -6.16 50.31
C GLU A 127 9.49 -5.03 49.32
N VAL A 128 10.06 -3.90 49.78
CA VAL A 128 10.47 -2.80 48.89
C VAL A 128 11.55 -3.26 47.92
N LYS A 129 12.55 -4.01 48.39
CA LYS A 129 13.61 -4.54 47.51
C LYS A 129 13.08 -5.52 46.47
N VAL A 130 12.17 -6.41 46.86
CA VAL A 130 11.50 -7.36 45.94
C VAL A 130 10.66 -6.58 44.92
N ALA A 131 9.85 -5.62 45.36
CA ALA A 131 9.02 -4.80 44.49
C ALA A 131 9.86 -3.96 43.50
N THR A 132 10.96 -3.36 43.96
CA THR A 132 11.87 -2.59 43.10
C THR A 132 12.56 -3.46 42.05
N LYS A 133 12.99 -4.67 42.42
CA LYS A 133 13.59 -5.63 41.49
C LYS A 133 12.56 -6.15 40.47
N ALA A 134 11.35 -6.45 40.92
CA ALA A 134 10.25 -6.84 40.04
C ALA A 134 9.90 -5.73 39.04
N ALA A 135 9.79 -4.48 39.51
CA ALA A 135 9.54 -3.33 38.67
C ALA A 135 10.70 -3.06 37.68
N ALA A 136 11.95 -3.29 38.07
CA ALA A 136 13.10 -3.21 37.16
C ALA A 136 13.07 -4.30 36.07
N ASN A 137 12.59 -5.50 36.42
CA ASN A 137 12.46 -6.59 35.46
C ASN A 137 11.25 -6.42 34.53
N ALA A 138 10.23 -5.65 34.92
CA ALA A 138 9.03 -5.43 34.11
C ALA A 138 9.32 -4.75 32.76
N TYR A 139 10.42 -4.00 32.66
CA TYR A 139 10.89 -3.39 31.41
C TYR A 139 11.36 -4.41 30.37
N TYR A 140 11.71 -5.63 30.80
CA TYR A 140 12.21 -6.67 29.92
C TYR A 140 11.06 -7.52 29.37
N LEU A 141 10.98 -7.56 28.04
CA LEU A 141 9.95 -8.23 27.26
C LEU A 141 10.45 -9.61 26.83
N VAL A 142 9.81 -10.66 27.32
CA VAL A 142 10.19 -12.04 27.01
C VAL A 142 9.12 -12.70 26.15
N GLY A 143 9.50 -13.13 24.94
CA GLY A 143 8.66 -14.00 24.10
C GLY A 143 9.13 -15.44 24.22
N VAL A 144 8.26 -16.36 24.61
CA VAL A 144 8.55 -17.78 24.85
C VAL A 144 7.86 -18.63 23.80
N TYR A 145 8.61 -19.49 23.12
CA TYR A 145 8.12 -20.41 22.12
C TYR A 145 8.66 -21.80 22.42
N SER A 146 7.79 -22.82 22.40
CA SER A 146 8.20 -24.21 22.58
C SER A 146 7.79 -25.07 21.39
N PHE A 147 8.61 -26.06 21.06
CA PHE A 147 8.32 -27.11 20.09
C PHE A 147 8.86 -28.44 20.60
N GLY A 148 8.01 -29.47 20.65
CA GLY A 148 8.39 -30.81 21.13
C GLY A 148 8.66 -30.93 22.64
N ALA A 149 8.75 -29.82 23.37
CA ALA A 149 9.04 -29.82 24.80
C ALA A 149 7.81 -30.16 25.66
N PRO A 150 7.99 -30.78 26.85
CA PRO A 150 6.88 -31.03 27.77
C PRO A 150 6.17 -29.72 28.17
N PRO A 151 4.82 -29.67 28.15
CA PRO A 151 4.07 -28.45 28.49
C PRO A 151 4.42 -27.87 29.87
N GLN A 152 4.79 -28.73 30.82
CA GLN A 152 5.17 -28.36 32.18
C GLN A 152 6.43 -27.49 32.21
N VAL A 153 7.41 -27.73 31.33
CA VAL A 153 8.66 -26.94 31.30
C VAL A 153 8.34 -25.49 30.94
N MET A 154 7.53 -25.27 29.90
CA MET A 154 7.12 -23.93 29.50
C MET A 154 6.27 -23.25 30.58
N ALA A 155 5.31 -23.96 31.18
CA ALA A 155 4.45 -23.41 32.23
C ALA A 155 5.24 -23.00 33.48
N SER A 156 6.12 -23.88 33.99
CA SER A 156 6.98 -23.59 35.14
C SER A 156 7.96 -22.45 34.85
N PHE A 157 8.52 -22.39 33.65
CA PHE A 157 9.41 -21.31 33.25
C PHE A 157 8.70 -19.96 33.18
N VAL A 158 7.53 -19.89 32.54
CA VAL A 158 6.73 -18.66 32.45
C VAL A 158 6.33 -18.17 33.84
N ALA A 159 5.92 -19.07 34.75
CA ALA A 159 5.61 -18.73 36.13
C ALA A 159 6.81 -18.09 36.85
N LYS A 160 8.00 -18.69 36.75
CA LYS A 160 9.23 -18.14 37.36
C LYS A 160 9.61 -16.76 36.79
N LEU A 161 9.41 -16.54 35.48
CA LEU A 161 9.64 -15.23 34.87
C LEU A 161 8.69 -14.17 35.44
N GLN A 162 7.40 -14.49 35.55
CA GLN A 162 6.39 -13.59 36.08
C GLN A 162 6.61 -13.30 37.57
N GLU A 163 6.96 -14.30 38.38
CA GLU A 163 7.33 -14.14 39.78
C GLU A 163 8.56 -13.21 39.95
N ALA A 164 9.53 -13.34 39.05
CA ALA A 164 10.69 -12.44 39.00
C ALA A 164 10.36 -11.04 38.43
N GLY A 165 9.12 -10.79 38.00
CA GLY A 165 8.63 -9.51 37.49
C GLY A 165 8.89 -9.24 36.02
N TYR A 166 9.26 -10.23 35.20
CA TYR A 166 9.44 -10.03 33.75
C TYR A 166 8.10 -9.94 33.01
N SER A 167 8.07 -9.12 31.96
CA SER A 167 6.90 -9.02 31.07
C SER A 167 6.92 -10.11 30.01
N VAL A 168 6.15 -11.18 30.24
CA VAL A 168 5.97 -12.24 29.24
C VAL A 168 4.94 -11.78 28.20
N ILE A 169 5.42 -11.32 27.04
CA ILE A 169 4.57 -10.76 25.99
C ILE A 169 3.88 -11.82 25.14
N LYS A 170 4.43 -13.04 25.12
CA LYS A 170 3.90 -14.19 24.40
C LYS A 170 4.48 -15.47 24.98
N ALA A 171 3.64 -16.47 25.18
CA ALA A 171 4.04 -17.83 25.50
C ALA A 171 3.22 -18.78 24.61
N GLN A 172 3.88 -19.55 23.75
CA GLN A 172 3.19 -20.39 22.77
C GLN A 172 3.91 -21.72 22.57
N ALA A 173 3.16 -22.81 22.69
CA ALA A 173 3.55 -24.12 22.16
C ALA A 173 3.18 -24.20 20.68
N LEU A 174 4.11 -24.68 19.86
CA LEU A 174 3.97 -24.78 18.42
C LEU A 174 3.75 -26.23 18.01
N ASP A 175 2.76 -26.46 17.14
CA ASP A 175 2.43 -27.81 16.65
C ASP A 175 3.43 -28.32 15.61
N LYS A 176 4.14 -27.42 14.96
CA LYS A 176 5.17 -27.71 13.95
C LYS A 176 6.44 -26.91 14.21
N ARG A 177 7.58 -27.45 13.78
CA ARG A 177 8.87 -26.77 13.88
C ARG A 177 8.96 -25.67 12.84
N GLU A 178 8.89 -24.43 13.29
CA GLU A 178 9.04 -23.28 12.41
C GLU A 178 10.51 -23.04 12.01
N PRO A 179 10.80 -22.58 10.77
CA PRO A 179 12.17 -22.35 10.30
C PRO A 179 12.96 -21.29 11.08
N TRP A 180 12.27 -20.39 11.75
CA TRP A 180 12.88 -19.31 12.55
C TRP A 180 13.24 -19.73 13.97
N LEU A 181 12.83 -20.93 14.41
CA LEU A 181 13.24 -21.46 15.71
C LEU A 181 14.72 -21.82 15.72
N SER A 182 15.32 -21.70 16.90
CA SER A 182 16.69 -22.15 17.12
C SER A 182 16.81 -23.68 16.91
N PRO A 183 17.96 -24.18 16.44
CA PRO A 183 18.21 -25.62 16.37
C PRO A 183 18.16 -26.30 17.75
N ARG A 184 18.48 -25.56 18.81
CA ARG A 184 18.57 -26.02 20.22
C ARG A 184 17.81 -25.09 21.16
N THR A 185 17.54 -25.53 22.38
CA THR A 185 17.00 -24.66 23.44
C THR A 185 17.93 -23.48 23.67
N ALA A 186 17.39 -22.26 23.55
CA ALA A 186 18.20 -21.04 23.57
C ALA A 186 17.42 -19.83 24.09
N VAL A 187 18.14 -18.93 24.76
CA VAL A 187 17.72 -17.56 25.07
C VAL A 187 18.47 -16.62 24.14
N LEU A 188 17.71 -15.91 23.32
CA LEU A 188 18.21 -14.95 22.35
C LEU A 188 18.13 -13.53 22.93
N TYR A 189 19.25 -12.82 22.90
CA TYR A 189 19.36 -11.40 23.26
C TYR A 189 19.80 -10.57 22.04
N TYR A 190 19.55 -9.26 22.06
CA TYR A 190 19.74 -8.40 20.87
C TYR A 190 20.67 -7.21 21.08
N ASP A 191 21.06 -6.94 22.32
CA ASP A 191 22.06 -5.94 22.69
C ASP A 191 23.04 -6.54 23.71
N GLU A 192 24.33 -6.21 23.61
CA GLU A 192 25.34 -6.79 24.51
C GLU A 192 25.08 -6.46 25.99
N SER A 193 24.48 -5.30 26.27
CA SER A 193 24.12 -4.92 27.65
C SER A 193 23.08 -5.87 28.28
N ALA A 194 22.29 -6.58 27.46
CA ALA A 194 21.25 -7.50 27.91
C ALA A 194 21.78 -8.92 28.20
N LYS A 195 23.03 -9.23 27.83
CA LYS A 195 23.61 -10.58 27.97
C LYS A 195 23.57 -11.14 29.40
N PRO A 196 23.89 -10.38 30.48
CA PRO A 196 23.79 -10.91 31.84
C PRO A 196 22.37 -11.31 32.24
N LYS A 197 21.36 -10.58 31.75
CA LYS A 197 19.95 -10.93 31.97
C LYS A 197 19.55 -12.16 31.18
N ALA A 198 20.04 -12.30 29.94
CA ALA A 198 19.83 -13.50 29.14
C ALA A 198 20.41 -14.76 29.80
N GLN A 199 21.59 -14.65 30.44
CA GLN A 199 22.20 -15.74 31.21
C GLN A 199 21.34 -16.14 32.41
N TRP A 200 20.79 -15.16 33.14
CA TRP A 200 19.87 -15.44 34.25
C TRP A 200 18.58 -16.12 33.77
N ILE A 201 18.00 -15.67 32.64
CA ILE A 201 16.82 -16.28 32.03
C ILE A 201 17.14 -17.73 31.61
N ALA A 202 18.32 -17.97 31.03
CA ALA A 202 18.74 -19.31 30.61
C ALA A 202 18.89 -20.26 31.79
N GLN A 203 19.48 -19.80 32.90
CA GLN A 203 19.55 -20.58 34.13
C GLN A 203 18.15 -20.89 34.67
N THR A 204 17.24 -19.92 34.66
CA THR A 204 15.85 -20.10 35.11
C THR A 204 15.12 -21.15 34.27
N LEU A 205 15.39 -21.21 32.96
CA LEU A 205 14.86 -22.20 32.04
C LEU A 205 15.47 -23.59 32.28
N HIS A 206 16.78 -23.66 32.52
CA HIS A 206 17.46 -24.90 32.92
C HIS A 206 16.83 -25.48 34.20
N ASP A 207 16.64 -24.64 35.23
CA ASP A 207 16.03 -25.02 36.50
C ASP A 207 14.54 -25.38 36.37
N ALA A 208 13.91 -25.06 35.23
CA ALA A 208 12.54 -25.48 34.89
C ALA A 208 12.50 -26.83 34.14
N GLY A 209 13.66 -27.42 33.84
CA GLY A 209 13.77 -28.77 33.26
C GLY A 209 14.07 -28.80 31.75
N ALA A 210 14.48 -27.70 31.13
CA ALA A 210 14.69 -27.63 29.68
C ALA A 210 16.01 -28.24 29.17
N GLY A 211 16.84 -28.81 30.05
CA GLY A 211 18.17 -29.34 29.69
C GLY A 211 19.19 -28.22 29.45
N GLU A 212 20.16 -28.45 28.56
CA GLU A 212 21.16 -27.44 28.21
C GLU A 212 20.53 -26.25 27.48
N VAL A 213 20.81 -25.03 27.96
CA VAL A 213 20.25 -23.79 27.40
C VAL A 213 21.36 -22.91 26.87
N ALA A 214 21.35 -22.63 25.57
CA ALA A 214 22.29 -21.70 24.96
C ALA A 214 21.90 -20.23 25.22
N VAL A 215 22.89 -19.35 25.25
CA VAL A 215 22.71 -17.89 25.32
C VAL A 215 23.37 -17.26 24.12
N ASP A 216 22.58 -16.96 23.09
CA ASP A 216 23.07 -16.56 21.78
C ASP A 216 22.55 -15.16 21.40
N LYS A 217 23.32 -14.43 20.59
CA LYS A 217 22.88 -13.14 20.03
C LYS A 217 21.95 -13.41 18.85
N GLY A 218 20.72 -12.89 18.91
CA GLY A 218 19.77 -13.00 17.81
C GLY A 218 20.02 -11.96 16.70
N SER A 219 19.46 -12.21 15.51
CA SER A 219 19.59 -11.33 14.34
C SER A 219 18.82 -10.00 14.44
N GLY A 220 17.96 -9.84 15.46
CA GLY A 220 17.11 -8.67 15.64
C GLY A 220 15.82 -8.65 14.81
N THR A 221 15.59 -9.66 13.97
CA THR A 221 14.36 -9.73 13.14
C THR A 221 13.11 -9.83 14.03
N GLY A 222 12.16 -8.91 13.83
CA GLY A 222 10.92 -8.85 14.62
C GLY A 222 11.06 -8.24 16.02
N ILE A 223 12.19 -7.59 16.31
CA ILE A 223 12.38 -6.75 17.50
C ILE A 223 12.07 -5.30 17.13
N PRO A 224 11.17 -4.61 17.84
CA PRO A 224 10.90 -3.20 17.58
C PRO A 224 12.18 -2.36 17.69
N ALA A 225 12.29 -1.33 16.85
CA ALA A 225 13.40 -0.38 16.91
C ALA A 225 13.55 0.19 18.34
N GLY A 226 14.80 0.36 18.79
CA GLY A 226 15.10 0.84 20.14
C GLY A 226 14.83 -0.16 21.28
N ARG A 227 14.33 -1.38 21.02
CA ARG A 227 14.03 -2.38 22.08
C ARG A 227 15.03 -3.52 22.19
N ALA A 228 16.17 -3.45 21.52
CA ALA A 228 17.17 -4.51 21.51
C ALA A 228 17.72 -4.84 22.92
N ALA A 229 17.91 -3.82 23.76
CA ALA A 229 18.43 -3.99 25.13
C ALA A 229 17.43 -4.57 26.13
N THR A 230 16.14 -4.56 25.80
CA THR A 230 15.06 -4.97 26.71
C THR A 230 14.22 -6.13 26.18
N SER A 231 14.55 -6.67 25.01
CA SER A 231 13.79 -7.77 24.40
C SER A 231 14.56 -9.07 24.45
N PHE A 232 13.85 -10.17 24.72
CA PHE A 232 14.36 -11.53 24.65
C PHE A 232 13.41 -12.44 23.88
N ARG A 233 13.98 -13.45 23.21
CA ARG A 233 13.23 -14.58 22.66
C ARG A 233 13.77 -15.87 23.26
N VAL A 234 12.89 -16.70 23.77
CA VAL A 234 13.23 -17.98 24.37
C VAL A 234 12.64 -19.07 23.49
N HIS A 235 13.51 -19.93 22.99
CA HIS A 235 13.15 -21.10 22.19
C HIS A 235 13.40 -22.33 23.05
N ILE A 236 12.35 -23.12 23.31
CA ILE A 236 12.41 -24.36 24.09
C ILE A 236 12.20 -25.52 23.12
N ILE A 237 13.23 -26.35 22.93
CA ILE A 237 13.22 -27.46 21.98
C ILE A 237 13.29 -28.78 22.77
N GLY A 238 12.32 -29.66 22.54
CA GLY A 238 12.27 -31.03 23.09
C GLY A 238 12.62 -32.10 22.08
#